data_AF-A0A967WL67-F1
#
_entry.id   AF-A0A967WL67-F1
#
_cell.length_a   1.000
_cell.length_b   1.000
_cell.length_c   1.000
_cell.angle_alpha   90.00
_cell.angle_beta   90.00
_cell.angle_gamma   90.00
#
_symmetry.space_group_name_H-M   'P 1'
#
loop_
_entity.id
_entity.type
_entity.pdbx_description
1 polymer ?
#
loop_
_entity_poly.entity_id
_entity_poly.type
_entity_poly.pdbx_seq_one_letter_code
_entity_poly.pdbx_strand_id
1 'polypeptide(L)' 'VLVLGCGPIGLLAAKMAQAAGASRVILTGIDRDEKVRLPRARELNIDHVVNVMQTDLAGLVDDLTSGEG' A
#
# COMPACT_ATOMS: atom_id res chain seq x y z
N VAL A 1 -6.49 3.33 -5.09
CA VAL A 1 -5.67 4.39 -4.45
C VAL A 1 -4.31 3.82 -4.10
N LEU A 2 -3.23 4.49 -4.54
CA LEU A 2 -1.85 4.12 -4.21
C LEU A 2 -1.25 5.14 -3.24
N VAL A 3 -0.74 4.67 -2.10
CA VAL A 3 -0.08 5.49 -1.08
C VAL A 3 1.41 5.15 -1.06
N LEU A 4 2.23 6.12 -1.44
CA LEU A 4 3.68 5.97 -1.47
C LEU A 4 4.29 6.27 -0.09
N GLY A 5 4.76 5.22 0.58
CA GLY A 5 5.44 5.30 1.87
C GLY A 5 4.58 4.89 3.07
N CYS A 6 5.12 3.98 3.88
CA CYS A 6 4.45 3.40 5.06
C CYS A 6 4.82 4.08 6.40
N GLY A 7 5.06 5.38 6.38
CA GLY A 7 5.20 6.18 7.61
C GLY A 7 3.86 6.37 8.34
N PRO A 8 3.83 6.99 9.53
CA PRO A 8 2.60 7.22 10.28
C PRO A 8 1.50 7.94 9.48
N ILE A 9 1.89 8.96 8.71
CA ILE A 9 0.98 9.71 7.84
C ILE A 9 0.48 8.82 6.69
N GLY A 10 1.35 8.00 6.10
CA GLY A 10 0.97 7.08 5.02
C GLY A 10 0.00 5.99 5.48
N LEU A 11 0.22 5.43 6.67
CA LEU A 11 -0.70 4.48 7.30
C LEU A 11 -2.07 5.12 7.56
N LEU A 12 -2.09 6.34 8.10
CA LEU A 12 -3.32 7.10 8.31
C LEU A 12 -4.02 7.38 6.98
N ALA A 13 -3.30 7.86 5.97
CA ALA A 13 -3.84 8.18 4.65
C ALA A 13 -4.45 6.94 3.98
N ALA A 14 -3.78 5.79 4.05
CA ALA A 14 -4.30 4.52 3.53
C ALA A 14 -5.61 4.12 4.22
N LYS A 15 -5.71 4.30 5.55
CA LYS A 15 -6.94 4.05 6.30
C LYS A 15 -8.05 5.02 6.00
N MET A 16 -7.74 6.30 5.86
CA MET A 16 -8.72 7.30 5.45
C MET A 16 -9.23 7.03 4.03
N ALA A 17 -8.37 6.57 3.12
CA ALA A 17 -8.80 6.19 1.77
C ALA A 17 -9.79 5.01 1.79
N GLN A 18 -9.53 3.96 2.58
CA GLN A 18 -10.49 2.87 2.76
C GLN A 18 -11.81 3.38 3.36
N ALA A 19 -11.75 4.20 4.41
CA ALA A 19 -12.93 4.79 5.05
C ALA A 19 -13.74 5.70 4.12
N ALA A 20 -13.07 6.36 3.16
CA ALA A 20 -13.70 7.20 2.14
C ALA A 20 -14.33 6.39 0.99
N GLY A 21 -14.25 5.05 1.02
CA GLY A 21 -14.86 4.17 0.02
C GLY A 21 -13.93 3.82 -1.14
N ALA A 22 -12.61 3.96 -0.99
CA ALA A 22 -11.68 3.44 -1.98
C ALA A 22 -11.88 1.92 -2.13
N SER A 23 -12.09 1.46 -3.36
CA SER A 23 -12.31 0.05 -3.68
C SER A 23 -11.11 -0.83 -3.36
N ARG A 24 -9.89 -0.29 -3.55
CA ARG A 24 -8.61 -0.92 -3.24
C ARG A 24 -7.60 0.13 -2.81
N VAL A 25 -6.86 -0.16 -1.73
CA VAL A 25 -5.76 0.66 -1.25
C VAL A 25 -4.46 -0.13 -1.24
N ILE A 26 -3.47 0.38 -1.97
CA ILE A 26 -2.12 -0.16 -2.04
C ILE A 26 -1.20 0.78 -1.25
N LEU A 27 -0.50 0.26 -0.24
CA LEU A 27 0.51 0.99 0.52
C LEU A 27 1.90 0.44 0.20
N THR A 28 2.83 1.33 -0.12
CA THR A 28 4.20 0.94 -0.43
C THR A 28 5.18 1.26 0.69
N GLY A 29 6.22 0.44 0.79
CA GLY A 29 7.44 0.71 1.57
C GLY A 29 8.66 0.19 0.85
N ILE A 30 9.80 0.28 1.52
CA ILE A 30 11.09 -0.23 1.04
C ILE A 30 11.67 -1.22 2.06
N ASP A 31 12.83 -1.82 1.76
CA ASP A 31 13.44 -2.87 2.60
C ASP A 31 13.58 -2.52 4.08
N ARG A 32 13.89 -1.26 4.41
CA ARG A 32 14.00 -0.82 5.82
C ARG A 32 12.68 -0.94 6.60
N ASP A 33 11.56 -0.96 5.90
CA ASP A 33 10.23 -0.92 6.47
C ASP A 33 9.64 -2.33 6.70
N GLU A 34 10.21 -3.38 6.09
CA GLU A 34 9.74 -4.78 6.21
C GLU A 34 9.75 -5.32 7.64
N LYS A 35 10.64 -4.82 8.51
CA LYS A 35 10.74 -5.35 9.88
C LYS A 35 9.63 -4.89 10.81
N VAL A 36 9.04 -3.72 10.56
CA VAL A 36 8.13 -3.09 11.53
C VAL A 36 6.90 -2.49 10.85
N ARG A 37 7.09 -1.64 9.85
CA ARG A 37 6.01 -0.81 9.31
C ARG A 37 5.11 -1.57 8.33
N LEU A 38 5.69 -2.39 7.45
CA LEU A 38 4.88 -3.24 6.55
C LEU A 38 4.09 -4.32 7.32
N PRO A 39 4.66 -5.02 8.32
CA PRO A 39 3.87 -5.88 9.21
C PRO A 39 2.73 -5.13 9.89
N ARG A 40 2.99 -3.93 10.43
CA ARG A 40 1.95 -3.13 11.08
C ARG A 40 0.88 -2.66 10.10
N ALA A 41 1.24 -2.33 8.86
CA ALA A 41 0.28 -2.01 7.81
C ALA A 41 -0.63 -3.20 7.46
N ARG A 42 -0.07 -4.41 7.43
CA ARG A 42 -0.81 -5.66 7.21
C ARG A 42 -1.77 -5.95 8.37
N GLU A 43 -1.32 -5.79 9.62
CA GLU A 43 -2.17 -5.91 10.82
C GLU A 43 -3.33 -4.92 10.83
N LEU A 44 -3.14 -3.74 10.22
CA LEU A 44 -4.20 -2.76 10.10
C LEU A 44 -5.26 -3.18 9.07
N ASN A 45 -5.07 -4.23 8.26
CA ASN A 45 -5.95 -4.64 7.15
C ASN A 45 -5.99 -3.61 6.01
N ILE A 46 -4.82 -3.13 5.57
CA ILE A 46 -4.69 -2.42 4.28
C ILE A 46 -4.62 -3.48 3.18
N ASP A 47 -5.39 -3.29 2.10
CA ASP A 47 -5.66 -4.35 1.10
C ASP A 47 -4.38 -4.93 0.48
N HIS A 48 -3.46 -4.05 0.07
CA HIS A 48 -2.17 -4.45 -0.48
C HIS A 48 -1.04 -3.67 0.19
N VAL A 49 -0.07 -4.40 0.73
CA VAL A 49 1.11 -3.83 1.40
C VAL A 49 2.36 -4.41 0.74
N VAL A 50 3.10 -3.56 0.04
CA VAL A 50 4.16 -4.01 -0.87
C VAL A 50 5.48 -3.30 -0.63
N ASN A 51 6.57 -4.05 -0.85
CA ASN A 51 7.91 -3.52 -0.86
C ASN A 51 8.34 -3.27 -2.31
N VAL A 52 8.51 -2.02 -2.69
CA VAL A 52 8.81 -1.63 -4.09
C VAL A 52 10.21 -1.99 -4.54
N MET A 53 11.10 -2.39 -3.62
CA MET A 53 12.43 -2.90 -3.96
C MET A 53 12.42 -4.38 -4.34
N GLN A 54 11.33 -5.09 -4.02
CA GLN A 54 11.18 -6.53 -4.23
C GLN A 54 9.99 -6.88 -5.12
N THR A 55 9.23 -5.87 -5.56
CA THR A 55 7.98 -6.05 -6.31
C THR A 55 7.94 -5.05 -7.46
N ASP A 56 7.58 -5.52 -8.65
CA ASP A 56 7.24 -4.63 -9.76
C ASP A 56 5.92 -3.91 -9.44
N LEU A 57 6.03 -2.67 -8.99
CA LEU A 57 4.88 -1.87 -8.59
C LEU A 57 3.97 -1.54 -9.78
N ALA A 58 4.55 -1.29 -10.96
CA ALA A 58 3.78 -0.91 -12.13
C ALA A 58 2.93 -2.09 -12.62
N GLY A 59 3.55 -3.26 -12.78
CA GLY A 59 2.83 -4.49 -13.13
C GLY A 59 1.75 -4.85 -12.11
N LEU A 60 2.06 -4.74 -10.81
CA LEU A 60 1.06 -4.99 -9.77
C LEU A 60 -0.14 -4.04 -9.85
N VAL A 61 0.11 -2.74 -10.07
CA VAL A 61 -0.98 -1.76 -10.19
C VAL A 61 -1.82 -2.09 -11.42
N ASP A 62 -1.19 -2.34 -12.56
CA ASP A 62 -1.87 -2.70 -13.82
C ASP A 62 -2.77 -3.94 -13.66
N ASP A 63 -2.24 -5.00 -13.03
CA ASP A 63 -2.99 -6.23 -12.72
C ASP A 63 -4.18 -5.95 -11.79
N LEU A 64 -3.99 -5.09 -10.79
CA LEU A 64 -5.02 -4.77 -9.80
C LEU A 64 -6.04 -3.74 -10.30
N THR A 65 -5.76 -3.00 -11.37
CA THR A 65 -6.65 -1.94 -11.85
C THR A 65 -7.09 -2.17 -13.29
N SER A 66 -6.68 -3.29 -13.91
CA SER A 66 -6.98 -3.64 -15.29
C SER A 66 -6.58 -2.53 -16.28
N GLY A 67 -5.46 -1.86 -15.99
CA GLY A 67 -4.95 -0.74 -16.78
C GLY A 67 -5.62 0.61 -16.56
N GLU A 68 -6.53 0.73 -15.59
CA GLU A 68 -7.17 2.03 -15.26
C GLU A 68 -6.33 2.90 -14.30
N GLY A 69 -5.28 2.33 -13.70
CA GLY A 69 -4.28 3.02 -12.88
C GLY A 69 -4.45 2.91 -11.36
#